data_AF-A0AAV5IRL5-F1
#
_entry.id   AF-A0AAV5IRL5-F1
#
_cell.length_a   1.000
_cell.length_b   1.000
_cell.length_c   1.000
_cell.angle_alpha   90.00
_cell.angle_beta   90.00
_cell.angle_gamma   90.00
#
_symmetry.space_group_name_H-M   'P 1'
#
loop_
_entity.id
_entity.type
_entity.pdbx_description
1 polymer ?
#
loop_
_entity_poly.entity_id
_entity_poly.type
_entity_poly.pdbx_seq_one_letter_code
_entity_poly.pdbx_strand_id
1 'polypeptide(L)'
;MYKFIFREKRLVALDVKTLNDVARLLTLYAGTEFLIIQLHSFDSYPLLLGDLFSQATVCFVGVRMSDILSYSINIKGKIIKISAECNTGVELGYLAARVLKNPDLIQEHGLKKLAQAVGVTLKQSTFSATKTPAWSARVFSAEQIKLAIHDAYMAYLIGSKLLEKIEVLNCVIENGICVLFLNLES
;
A
#
# COMPACT_ATOMS: atom_id res chain seq x y z
N MET A 1 12.71 1.11 -16.18
CA MET A 1 11.28 1.33 -16.44
C MET A 1 10.53 1.99 -15.27
N TYR A 2 11.00 1.92 -14.01
CA TYR A 2 10.29 2.52 -12.86
C TYR A 2 10.36 4.07 -12.75
N LYS A 3 11.38 4.71 -13.33
CA LYS A 3 11.68 6.15 -13.23
C LYS A 3 10.59 7.06 -13.84
N PHE A 4 9.91 6.61 -14.90
CA PHE A 4 8.82 7.35 -15.53
C PHE A 4 7.45 7.01 -14.93
N ILE A 5 7.32 5.85 -14.29
CA ILE A 5 6.05 5.37 -13.75
C ILE A 5 5.59 6.21 -12.56
N PHE A 6 6.49 6.64 -11.66
CA PHE A 6 6.06 7.34 -10.43
C PHE A 6 5.97 8.86 -10.56
N ARG A 7 6.67 9.47 -11.53
CA ARG A 7 6.77 10.94 -11.62
C ARG A 7 5.46 11.62 -12.04
N GLU A 8 4.59 10.89 -12.74
CA GLU A 8 3.23 11.33 -13.12
C GLU A 8 2.12 10.63 -12.33
N LYS A 9 2.46 9.63 -11.51
CA LYS A 9 1.48 8.80 -10.81
C LYS A 9 1.31 9.22 -9.36
N ARG A 10 0.05 9.30 -8.95
CA ARG A 10 -0.32 9.51 -7.55
C ARG A 10 -0.03 8.23 -6.76
N LEU A 11 0.84 8.32 -5.76
CA LEU A 11 1.10 7.23 -4.82
C LEU A 11 -0.10 7.08 -3.89
N VAL A 12 -0.69 5.89 -3.85
CA VAL A 12 -1.77 5.55 -2.93
C VAL A 12 -1.40 4.26 -2.23
N ALA A 13 -1.29 4.30 -0.91
CA ALA A 13 -1.13 3.09 -0.14
C ALA A 13 -2.47 2.43 0.12
N LEU A 14 -2.46 1.11 0.14
CA LEU A 14 -3.64 0.29 0.20
C LEU A 14 -3.44 -0.86 1.20
N ASP A 15 -4.47 -1.12 1.99
CA ASP A 15 -4.54 -2.26 2.90
C ASP A 15 -5.98 -2.79 3.00
N VAL A 16 -6.12 -4.07 3.35
CA VAL A 16 -7.42 -4.73 3.50
C VAL A 16 -7.50 -5.42 4.86
N LYS A 17 -8.54 -5.08 5.63
CA LYS A 17 -8.86 -5.77 6.88
C LYS A 17 -9.85 -6.90 6.60
N THR A 18 -9.51 -8.11 7.03
CA THR A 18 -10.28 -9.32 6.78
C THR A 18 -10.88 -9.91 8.06
N LEU A 19 -11.90 -10.75 7.88
CA LEU A 19 -12.44 -11.65 8.89
C LEU A 19 -12.76 -12.98 8.21
N ASN A 20 -12.06 -14.05 8.59
CA ASN A 20 -12.13 -15.37 7.95
C ASN A 20 -11.90 -15.29 6.42
N ASP A 21 -10.83 -14.61 6.02
CA ASP A 21 -10.43 -14.36 4.60
C ASP A 21 -11.46 -13.58 3.75
N VAL A 22 -12.55 -13.12 4.36
CA VAL A 22 -13.50 -12.19 3.74
C VAL A 22 -13.07 -10.77 4.07
N ALA A 23 -12.85 -9.97 3.04
CA ALA A 23 -12.54 -8.56 3.18
C ALA A 23 -13.72 -7.78 3.77
N ARG A 24 -13.42 -6.98 4.79
CA ARG A 24 -14.38 -6.16 5.53
C ARG A 24 -14.14 -4.68 5.33
N LEU A 25 -12.87 -4.28 5.31
CA LEU A 25 -12.44 -2.92 5.05
C LEU A 25 -11.41 -2.90 3.94
N LEU A 26 -11.56 -1.94 3.04
CA LEU A 26 -10.49 -1.47 2.17
C LEU A 26 -10.07 -0.10 2.70
N THR A 27 -8.79 0.09 2.97
CA THR A 27 -8.23 1.38 3.40
C THR A 27 -7.28 1.90 2.34
N LEU A 28 -7.44 3.17 2.00
CA LEU A 28 -6.58 3.90 1.08
C LEU A 28 -5.96 5.08 1.83
N TYR A 29 -4.69 5.35 1.55
CA TYR A 29 -3.97 6.47 2.14
C TYR A 29 -3.14 7.19 1.06
N ALA A 30 -3.34 8.49 0.92
CA ALA A 30 -2.68 9.32 -0.09
C ALA A 30 -2.30 10.67 0.50
N GLY A 31 -1.01 10.88 0.77
CA GLY A 31 -0.50 12.13 1.33
C GLY A 31 -1.04 12.43 2.72
N THR A 32 -2.01 13.34 2.80
CA THR A 32 -2.68 13.74 4.06
C THR A 32 -4.10 13.20 4.17
N GLU A 33 -4.58 12.50 3.15
CA GLU A 33 -5.95 12.02 3.05
C GLU A 33 -5.99 10.51 3.19
N PHE A 34 -7.09 10.01 3.77
CA PHE A 34 -7.36 8.59 3.84
C PHE A 34 -8.83 8.31 3.57
N LEU A 35 -9.10 7.14 3.04
CA LEU A 35 -10.44 6.64 2.80
C LEU A 35 -10.57 5.25 3.42
N ILE A 36 -11.64 5.04 4.20
CA ILE A 36 -12.02 3.73 4.71
C ILE A 36 -13.32 3.34 4.03
N ILE A 37 -13.33 2.19 3.38
CA ILE A 37 -14.49 1.65 2.68
C ILE A 37 -14.93 0.37 3.39
N GLN A 38 -16.14 0.40 3.96
CA GLN A 38 -16.77 -0.78 4.55
C GLN A 38 -17.33 -1.68 3.46
N LEU A 39 -16.57 -2.70 3.04
CA LEU A 39 -16.95 -3.57 1.93
C LEU A 39 -18.21 -4.40 2.22
N HIS A 40 -18.48 -4.67 3.50
CA HIS A 40 -19.64 -5.45 3.94
C HIS A 40 -20.95 -4.67 3.96
N SER A 41 -20.93 -3.34 3.77
CA SER A 41 -22.14 -2.52 3.74
C SER A 41 -22.75 -2.40 2.34
N PHE A 42 -22.06 -2.88 1.31
CA PHE A 42 -22.56 -2.82 -0.06
C PHE A 42 -23.61 -3.88 -0.38
N ASP A 43 -24.67 -3.46 -1.06
CA ASP A 43 -25.70 -4.33 -1.61
C ASP A 43 -25.30 -5.00 -2.94
N SER A 44 -24.30 -4.43 -3.62
CA SER A 44 -23.75 -4.86 -4.91
C SER A 44 -22.27 -4.48 -4.99
N TYR A 45 -21.47 -5.19 -5.78
CA TYR A 45 -20.06 -4.83 -5.94
C TYR A 45 -19.93 -3.41 -6.52
N PRO A 46 -19.20 -2.50 -5.85
CA PRO A 46 -19.07 -1.13 -6.34
C PRO A 46 -18.16 -1.10 -7.58
N LEU A 47 -18.76 -0.92 -8.77
CA LEU A 47 -18.03 -0.82 -10.05
C LEU A 47 -16.89 0.21 -10.00
N LEU A 48 -17.10 1.31 -9.26
CA LEU A 48 -16.10 2.36 -9.06
C LEU A 48 -14.77 1.86 -8.46
N LEU A 49 -14.76 0.75 -7.69
CA LEU A 49 -13.50 0.17 -7.20
C LEU A 49 -12.70 -0.48 -8.32
N GLY A 50 -13.38 -1.14 -9.27
CA GLY A 50 -12.72 -1.68 -10.46
C GLY A 50 -12.11 -0.55 -11.29
N ASP A 51 -12.87 0.51 -11.52
CA ASP A 51 -12.40 1.69 -12.27
C ASP A 51 -11.21 2.36 -11.58
N LEU A 52 -11.24 2.47 -10.24
CA LEU A 52 -10.16 3.03 -9.43
C LEU A 52 -8.88 2.21 -9.55
N PHE A 53 -8.96 0.88 -9.43
CA PHE A 53 -7.79 0.00 -9.53
C PHE A 53 -7.23 -0.12 -10.95
N SER A 54 -8.05 0.19 -11.95
CA SER A 54 -7.65 0.23 -13.36
C SER A 54 -7.00 1.57 -13.76
N GLN A 55 -6.96 2.58 -12.87
CA GLN A 55 -6.38 3.89 -13.19
C GLN A 55 -4.87 3.79 -13.37
N ALA A 56 -4.41 3.93 -14.62
CA ALA A 56 -2.98 3.93 -14.95
C ALA A 56 -2.21 5.07 -14.29
N THR A 57 -2.87 6.18 -13.93
CA THR A 57 -2.27 7.36 -13.27
C THR A 57 -2.07 7.20 -11.75
N VAL A 58 -2.46 6.06 -11.18
CA VAL A 58 -2.32 5.78 -9.75
C VAL A 58 -1.37 4.62 -9.57
N CYS A 59 -0.45 4.73 -8.62
CA CYS A 59 0.38 3.61 -8.20
C CYS A 59 -0.06 3.16 -6.81
N PHE A 60 -0.62 1.95 -6.75
CA PHE A 60 -1.03 1.36 -5.48
C PHE A 60 0.15 0.66 -4.83
N VAL A 61 0.45 0.97 -3.57
CA VAL A 61 1.49 0.29 -2.79
C VAL A 61 0.91 -0.39 -1.57
N GLY A 62 1.48 -1.52 -1.20
CA GLY A 62 1.09 -2.26 -0.02
C GLY A 62 2.01 -3.43 0.22
N VAL A 63 1.68 -4.22 1.23
CA VAL A 63 2.30 -5.53 1.47
C VAL A 63 1.29 -6.61 1.13
N ARG A 64 1.77 -7.74 0.62
CA ARG A 64 0.91 -8.86 0.18
C ARG A 64 -0.11 -8.42 -0.86
N MET A 65 0.33 -7.61 -1.83
CA MET A 65 -0.55 -7.05 -2.85
C MET A 65 -1.26 -8.13 -3.67
N SER A 66 -0.59 -9.27 -3.92
CA SER A 66 -1.21 -10.47 -4.53
C SER A 66 -2.44 -10.94 -3.75
N ASP A 67 -2.33 -10.93 -2.42
CA ASP A 67 -3.35 -11.48 -1.54
C ASP A 67 -4.53 -10.52 -1.45
N ILE A 68 -4.23 -9.22 -1.40
CA ILE A 68 -5.24 -8.16 -1.42
C ILE A 68 -6.14 -8.29 -2.65
N LEU A 69 -5.55 -8.48 -3.82
CA LEU A 69 -6.29 -8.62 -5.07
C LEU A 69 -7.05 -9.96 -5.15
N SER A 70 -6.58 -10.96 -4.42
CA SER A 70 -7.26 -12.25 -4.31
C SER A 70 -8.42 -12.27 -3.32
N TYR A 71 -8.51 -11.27 -2.42
CA TYR A 71 -9.52 -11.28 -1.37
C TYR A 71 -10.93 -11.23 -1.94
N SER A 72 -11.81 -11.88 -1.18
CA SER A 72 -13.21 -12.03 -1.48
C SER A 72 -14.04 -11.09 -0.61
N ILE A 73 -15.02 -10.43 -1.21
CA ILE A 73 -16.09 -9.71 -0.54
C ILE A 73 -17.33 -10.60 -0.55
N ASN A 74 -18.04 -10.69 0.58
CA ASN A 74 -19.36 -11.30 0.63
C ASN A 74 -20.44 -10.22 0.43
N ILE A 75 -21.18 -10.35 -0.67
CA ILE A 75 -22.29 -9.46 -1.01
C ILE A 75 -23.55 -10.31 -1.13
N LYS A 76 -24.46 -10.20 -0.14
CA LYS A 76 -25.72 -10.97 -0.08
C LYS A 76 -25.52 -12.49 -0.27
N GLY A 77 -24.46 -13.05 0.32
CA GLY A 77 -24.13 -14.47 0.22
C GLY A 77 -23.34 -14.86 -1.04
N LYS A 78 -23.09 -13.93 -1.96
CA LYS A 78 -22.23 -14.14 -3.13
C LYS A 78 -20.80 -13.69 -2.83
N ILE A 79 -19.84 -14.50 -3.23
CA ILE A 79 -18.42 -14.21 -3.09
C ILE A 79 -17.90 -13.56 -4.38
N ILE A 80 -17.35 -12.34 -4.26
CA ILE A 80 -16.85 -11.54 -5.38
C ILE A 80 -15.42 -11.09 -5.06
N LYS A 81 -14.49 -11.21 -6.00
CA LYS A 81 -13.09 -10.77 -5.80
C LYS A 81 -12.95 -9.25 -5.92
N ILE A 82 -12.04 -8.65 -5.14
CA ILE A 82 -11.83 -7.19 -5.06
C ILE A 82 -11.29 -6.59 -6.37
N SER A 83 -10.55 -7.33 -7.19
CA SER A 83 -10.37 -7.06 -8.63
C SER A 83 -9.49 -8.13 -9.25
N ALA A 84 -9.64 -8.37 -10.55
CA ALA A 84 -8.74 -9.23 -11.30
C ALA A 84 -7.59 -8.45 -12.00
N GLU A 85 -7.62 -7.11 -12.02
CA GLU A 85 -6.78 -6.30 -12.93
C GLU A 85 -6.21 -5.02 -12.29
N CYS A 86 -5.64 -5.09 -11.08
CA CYS A 86 -4.82 -4.00 -10.58
C CYS A 86 -3.42 -4.05 -11.21
N ASN A 87 -3.29 -3.46 -12.40
CA ASN A 87 -2.04 -3.47 -13.18
C ASN A 87 -0.95 -2.54 -12.60
N THR A 88 -1.28 -1.72 -11.60
CA THR A 88 -0.38 -0.75 -10.98
C THR A 88 -0.06 -1.05 -9.52
N GLY A 89 -0.42 -2.23 -9.03
CA GLY A 89 -0.08 -2.69 -7.68
C GLY A 89 1.41 -2.98 -7.54
N VAL A 90 2.04 -2.43 -6.50
CA VAL A 90 3.47 -2.58 -6.22
C VAL A 90 3.66 -3.16 -4.82
N GLU A 91 4.30 -4.32 -4.77
CA GLU A 91 4.70 -4.99 -3.52
C GLU A 91 5.88 -4.25 -2.88
N LEU A 92 5.69 -3.75 -1.66
CA LEU A 92 6.70 -2.95 -0.96
C LEU A 92 7.97 -3.72 -0.62
N GLY A 93 7.85 -5.00 -0.26
CA GLY A 93 9.03 -5.84 0.01
C GLY A 93 9.94 -5.95 -1.21
N TYR A 94 9.33 -6.25 -2.37
CA TYR A 94 10.03 -6.30 -3.64
C TYR A 94 10.66 -4.95 -4.01
N LEU A 95 9.90 -3.85 -3.91
CA LEU A 95 10.43 -2.51 -4.22
C LEU A 95 11.61 -2.15 -3.30
N ALA A 96 11.48 -2.39 -2.00
CA ALA A 96 12.54 -2.14 -1.03
C ALA A 96 13.80 -2.96 -1.33
N ALA A 97 13.64 -4.24 -1.66
CA ALA A 97 14.76 -5.10 -2.03
C ALA A 97 15.56 -4.55 -3.21
N ARG A 98 14.86 -4.05 -4.24
CA ARG A 98 15.49 -3.47 -5.44
C ARG A 98 16.18 -2.14 -5.15
N VAL A 99 15.51 -1.24 -4.43
CA VAL A 99 16.05 0.11 -4.15
C VAL A 99 17.22 0.05 -3.17
N LEU A 100 17.15 -0.80 -2.15
CA LEU A 100 18.19 -0.95 -1.13
C LEU A 100 19.26 -1.99 -1.50
N LYS A 101 19.12 -2.66 -2.66
CA LYS A 101 19.97 -3.77 -3.09
C LYS A 101 20.11 -4.87 -2.02
N ASN A 102 18.99 -5.19 -1.36
CA ASN A 102 18.93 -6.17 -0.29
C ASN A 102 17.89 -7.27 -0.62
N PRO A 103 18.32 -8.45 -1.09
CA PRO A 103 17.42 -9.52 -1.51
C PRO A 103 16.58 -10.12 -0.36
N ASP A 104 17.01 -9.97 0.90
CA ASP A 104 16.29 -10.50 2.06
C ASP A 104 14.92 -9.83 2.28
N LEU A 105 14.65 -8.72 1.59
CA LEU A 105 13.40 -7.98 1.67
C LEU A 105 12.36 -8.42 0.64
N ILE A 106 12.70 -9.27 -0.34
CA ILE A 106 11.80 -9.61 -1.47
C ILE A 106 10.44 -10.14 -1.00
N GLN A 107 10.43 -10.99 0.02
CA GLN A 107 9.22 -11.58 0.60
C GLN A 107 8.90 -11.00 2.00
N GLU A 108 9.48 -9.86 2.34
CA GLU A 108 9.19 -9.22 3.62
C GLU A 108 7.84 -8.50 3.55
N HIS A 109 6.90 -8.92 4.39
CA HIS A 109 5.57 -8.33 4.49
C HIS A 109 5.38 -7.53 5.78
N GLY A 110 6.34 -7.59 6.71
CA GLY A 110 6.34 -6.85 7.96
C GLY A 110 6.67 -5.38 7.75
N LEU A 111 5.65 -4.52 7.78
CA LEU A 111 5.79 -3.06 7.67
C LEU A 111 6.83 -2.48 8.64
N LYS A 112 6.95 -3.04 9.85
CA LYS A 112 7.97 -2.61 10.82
C LYS A 112 9.40 -2.82 10.30
N LYS A 113 9.70 -4.00 9.75
CA LYS A 113 11.03 -4.34 9.24
C LYS A 113 11.34 -3.54 7.97
N LEU A 114 10.35 -3.37 7.10
CA LEU A 114 10.48 -2.50 5.91
C LEU A 114 10.74 -1.04 6.30
N ALA A 115 9.99 -0.48 7.24
CA ALA A 115 10.20 0.88 7.73
C ALA A 115 11.60 1.09 8.31
N GLN A 116 12.09 0.13 9.11
CA GLN A 116 13.46 0.15 9.62
C GLN A 116 14.49 0.16 8.48
N ALA A 117 14.31 -0.71 7.49
CA ALA A 117 15.22 -0.81 6.35
C ALA A 117 15.30 0.49 5.53
N VAL A 118 14.19 1.22 5.39
CA VAL A 118 14.15 2.49 4.64
C VAL A 118 14.50 3.72 5.49
N GLY A 119 14.73 3.55 6.79
CA GLY A 119 15.04 4.64 7.73
C GLY A 119 13.81 5.48 8.12
N VAL A 120 12.61 4.91 8.08
CA VAL A 120 11.39 5.55 8.58
C VAL A 120 11.27 5.27 10.08
N THR A 121 11.39 6.33 10.90
CA THR A 121 11.21 6.22 12.35
C THR A 121 9.73 6.07 12.67
N LEU A 122 9.37 4.87 13.11
CA LEU A 122 8.04 4.59 13.60
C LEU A 122 7.93 5.08 15.03
N LYS A 123 7.09 6.11 15.27
CA LYS A 123 6.62 6.37 16.62
C LYS A 123 5.89 5.10 17.05
N GLN A 124 6.37 4.49 18.14
CA GLN A 124 5.74 3.29 18.67
C GLN A 124 4.28 3.61 18.93
N SER A 125 3.40 3.02 18.13
CA SER A 125 1.98 3.20 18.33
C SER A 125 1.65 2.53 19.65
N THR A 126 1.04 3.26 20.59
CA THR A 126 0.58 2.73 21.88
C THR A 126 -0.61 1.77 21.75
N PHE A 127 -0.98 1.43 20.52
CA PHE A 127 -2.05 0.49 20.22
C PHE A 127 -1.64 -0.93 20.60
N SER A 128 -1.85 -1.25 21.88
CA SER A 128 -1.90 -2.63 22.34
C SER A 128 -3.22 -3.22 21.85
N ALA A 129 -3.23 -3.79 20.65
CA ALA A 129 -4.37 -4.54 20.16
C ALA A 129 -4.40 -5.92 20.84
N THR A 130 -4.78 -5.95 22.12
CA THR A 130 -5.09 -7.21 22.82
C THR A 130 -6.31 -7.92 22.20
N LYS A 131 -7.08 -7.21 21.38
CA LYS A 131 -8.22 -7.73 20.63
C LYS A 131 -8.28 -7.12 19.24
N THR A 132 -8.40 -7.96 18.21
CA THR A 132 -8.69 -7.53 16.84
C THR A 132 -9.99 -6.74 16.84
N PRO A 133 -10.01 -5.49 16.33
CA PRO A 133 -11.23 -4.71 16.25
C PRO A 133 -12.32 -5.43 15.44
N ALA A 134 -13.58 -5.20 15.81
CA ALA A 134 -14.72 -5.71 15.05
C ALA A 134 -14.84 -4.93 13.73
N TRP A 135 -14.12 -5.36 12.68
CA TRP A 135 -14.13 -4.73 11.35
C TRP A 135 -15.50 -4.76 10.65
N SER A 136 -16.45 -5.53 11.19
CA SER A 136 -17.86 -5.56 10.77
C SER A 136 -18.75 -4.55 11.50
N ALA A 137 -18.20 -3.69 12.37
CA ALA A 137 -18.99 -2.65 13.03
C ALA A 137 -19.44 -1.60 12.02
N ARG A 138 -20.69 -1.12 12.14
CA ARG A 138 -21.26 -0.09 11.27
C ARG A 138 -20.64 1.29 11.51
N VAL A 139 -20.33 1.60 12.76
CA VAL A 139 -19.75 2.88 13.18
C VAL A 139 -18.43 2.59 13.88
N PHE A 140 -17.37 3.29 13.48
CA PHE A 140 -16.05 3.16 14.10
C PHE A 140 -15.77 4.30 15.07
N SER A 141 -15.16 3.97 16.21
CA SER A 141 -14.56 4.97 17.10
C SER A 141 -13.32 5.60 16.47
N ALA A 142 -12.86 6.72 17.01
CA ALA A 142 -11.64 7.37 16.56
C ALA A 142 -10.41 6.45 16.66
N GLU A 143 -10.35 5.59 17.67
CA GLU A 143 -9.29 4.59 17.87
C GLU A 143 -9.36 3.50 16.80
N GLN A 144 -10.57 3.02 16.48
CA GLN A 144 -10.76 2.03 15.42
C GLN A 144 -10.38 2.59 14.05
N ILE A 145 -10.67 3.87 13.78
CA ILE A 145 -10.22 4.57 12.57
C ILE A 145 -8.70 4.61 12.52
N LYS A 146 -8.03 5.04 13.60
CA LYS A 146 -6.56 5.09 13.67
C LYS A 146 -5.94 3.70 13.42
N LEU A 147 -6.52 2.65 14.00
CA LEU A 147 -6.08 1.27 13.79
C LEU A 147 -6.32 0.79 12.36
N ALA A 148 -7.47 1.12 11.76
CA ALA A 148 -7.82 0.69 10.41
C ALA A 148 -6.86 1.28 9.36
N ILE A 149 -6.52 2.56 9.49
CA ILE A 149 -5.66 3.25 8.51
C ILE A 149 -4.17 3.01 8.74
N HIS A 150 -3.79 2.51 9.91
CA HIS A 150 -2.39 2.46 10.36
C HIS A 150 -1.50 1.79 9.32
N ASP A 151 -1.88 0.62 8.82
CA ASP A 151 -1.02 -0.15 7.92
C ASP A 151 -0.91 0.50 6.53
N ALA A 152 -1.99 1.10 6.03
CA ALA A 152 -1.95 1.90 4.80
C ALA A 152 -1.08 3.15 4.97
N TYR A 153 -1.19 3.87 6.09
CA TYR A 153 -0.33 5.01 6.41
C TYR A 153 1.16 4.62 6.44
N MET A 154 1.46 3.50 7.08
CA MET A 154 2.82 2.97 7.19
C MET A 154 3.38 2.57 5.82
N ALA A 155 2.58 1.87 5.02
CA ALA A 155 2.90 1.53 3.65
C ALA A 155 3.16 2.79 2.81
N TYR A 156 2.36 3.85 2.99
CA TYR A 156 2.55 5.14 2.31
C TYR A 156 3.89 5.78 2.66
N LEU A 157 4.25 5.84 3.93
CA LEU A 157 5.53 6.40 4.37
C LEU A 157 6.73 5.63 3.79
N ILE A 158 6.65 4.30 3.82
CA ILE A 158 7.69 3.43 3.26
C ILE A 158 7.81 3.64 1.76
N GLY A 159 6.69 3.59 1.03
CA GLY A 159 6.63 3.82 -0.41
C GLY A 159 7.19 5.18 -0.79
N SER A 160 6.75 6.25 -0.11
CA SER A 160 7.26 7.61 -0.33
C SER A 160 8.76 7.70 -0.11
N LYS A 161 9.28 7.07 0.96
CA LYS A 161 10.72 7.10 1.25
C LYS A 161 11.55 6.34 0.21
N LEU A 162 11.02 5.25 -0.32
CA LEU A 162 11.65 4.51 -1.42
C LEU A 162 11.69 5.34 -2.70
N LEU A 163 10.61 6.09 -3.00
CA LEU A 163 10.57 6.99 -4.15
C LEU A 163 11.59 8.13 -4.01
N GLU A 164 11.68 8.77 -2.84
CA GLU A 164 12.71 9.78 -2.57
C GLU A 164 14.12 9.23 -2.83
N LYS A 165 14.40 8.00 -2.37
CA LYS A 165 15.71 7.35 -2.58
C LYS A 165 15.98 7.06 -4.06
N ILE A 166 14.97 6.66 -4.82
CA ILE A 166 15.08 6.49 -6.27
C ILE A 166 15.41 7.83 -6.94
N GLU A 167 14.77 8.92 -6.55
CA GLU A 167 15.05 10.26 -7.08
C GLU A 167 16.48 10.72 -6.75
N VAL A 168 16.93 10.51 -5.51
CA VAL A 168 18.29 10.88 -5.06
C VAL A 168 19.37 10.04 -5.75
N LEU A 169 19.18 8.72 -5.89
CA LEU A 169 20.11 7.85 -6.62
C LEU A 169 20.28 8.28 -8.09
N ASN A 170 19.23 8.88 -8.66
CA ASN A 170 19.26 9.45 -10.00
C ASN A 170 19.86 10.87 -10.06
N CYS A 171 20.13 11.51 -8.91
CA CYS A 171 20.59 12.88 -8.78
C CYS A 171 22.04 12.98 -8.26
N VAL A 172 22.81 11.88 -8.23
CA VAL A 172 24.21 11.93 -7.77
C VAL A 172 25.01 12.87 -8.68
N ILE A 173 25.44 13.98 -8.09
CA ILE A 173 26.20 15.08 -8.71
C ILE A 173 27.67 14.67 -8.80
N GLU A 174 28.18 14.45 -10.01
CA GLU A 174 29.61 14.54 -10.26
C GLU A 174 29.92 15.98 -10.71
N ASN A 175 30.78 16.68 -9.96
CA ASN A 175 31.34 18.00 -10.33
C ASN A 175 30.31 19.11 -10.62
N GLY A 176 29.22 19.20 -9.84
CA GLY A 176 28.23 20.27 -9.98
C GLY A 176 27.28 20.13 -11.17
N ILE A 177 27.32 19.00 -11.88
CA ILE A 177 26.40 18.69 -12.98
C ILE A 177 25.47 17.56 -12.53
N CYS A 178 24.16 17.79 -12.64
CA CYS A 178 23.14 16.79 -12.38
C CYS A 178 23.13 15.78 -13.53
N VAL A 179 23.83 14.65 -13.39
CA VAL A 179 23.86 13.59 -14.40
C VAL A 179 22.82 12.53 -14.03
N LEU A 180 21.73 12.48 -14.81
CA LEU A 180 20.70 11.45 -14.69
C LEU A 180 21.24 10.11 -15.19
N PHE A 181 21.85 9.30 -14.32
CA PHE A 181 22.26 7.94 -14.68
C PHE A 181 21.02 7.06 -14.91
N LEU A 182 20.90 6.48 -16.11
CA LEU A 182 19.95 5.43 -16.46
C LEU A 182 20.64 4.07 -16.31
N ASN A 183 21.03 3.67 -15.10
CA ASN A 183 21.61 2.34 -14.91
C ASN A 183 20.53 1.33 -14.55
N LEU A 184 20.02 0.67 -15.60
CA LEU A 184 19.27 -0.58 -15.55
C LEU A 184 20.15 -1.61 -16.26
N GLU A 185 20.96 -2.34 -15.51
CA GLU A 185 21.38 -3.66 -15.99
C GLU A 185 20.37 -4.69 -15.50
N SER A 186 20.03 -5.54 -16.46
CA SER A 186 18.98 -6.56 -16.55
C SER A 186 18.98 -7.58 -15.43
#